data_AF-A0A5S3SZG5-F1
#
_entry.id   AF-A0A5S3SZG5-F1
#
_cell.length_a   1.000
_cell.length_b   1.000
_cell.length_c   1.000
_cell.angle_alpha   90.00
_cell.angle_beta   90.00
_cell.angle_gamma   90.00
#
_symmetry.space_group_name_H-M   'P 1'
#
loop_
_entity.id
_entity.type
_entity.pdbx_description
1 polymer ?
#
loop_
_entity_poly.entity_id
_entity_poly.type
_entity_poly.pdbx_seq_one_letter_code
_entity_poly.pdbx_strand_id
1 'polypeptide(L)'
;MAGCATHNAVSPPEAPLPASFSQSGSETQPSFWWQSFKDPQLNTLIEKALNDNFSLKAATDRLHQAEAVAKQSGAATVPSLNATFDGSH
;
A
#
# COMPACT_ATOMS: atom_id res chain seq x y z
N MET A 1 -9.99 12.73 -31.98
CA MET A 1 -9.96 13.48 -30.71
C MET A 1 -8.92 12.83 -29.81
N ALA A 2 -7.74 13.42 -29.69
CA ALA A 2 -6.76 13.07 -28.66
C ALA A 2 -6.71 14.27 -27.71
N GLY A 3 -7.09 14.06 -26.44
CA GLY A 3 -7.04 15.09 -25.41
C GLY A 3 -5.95 14.72 -24.41
N CYS A 4 -4.92 15.56 -24.30
CA CYS A 4 -3.94 15.43 -23.21
C CYS A 4 -4.62 15.76 -21.88
N ALA A 5 -4.44 14.91 -20.87
CA ALA A 5 -4.86 15.20 -19.51
C ALA A 5 -3.72 15.87 -18.75
N THR A 6 -3.96 17.08 -18.25
CA THR A 6 -3.07 17.73 -17.28
C THR A 6 -3.49 17.26 -15.89
N HIS A 7 -2.62 16.53 -15.20
CA HIS A 7 -2.79 16.28 -13.78
C HIS A 7 -2.06 17.39 -12.99
N ASN A 8 -2.68 17.86 -11.92
CA ASN A 8 -2.00 18.76 -10.99
C ASN A 8 -1.05 17.92 -10.13
N ALA A 9 0.16 18.43 -9.89
CA ALA A 9 1.06 17.82 -8.92
C ALA A 9 0.39 17.87 -7.53
N VAL A 10 0.35 16.72 -6.84
CA VAL A 10 -0.14 16.66 -5.47
C VAL A 10 0.98 17.16 -4.56
N SER A 11 0.82 18.37 -4.02
CA SER A 11 1.67 18.85 -2.92
C SER A 11 1.10 18.34 -1.60
N PRO A 12 1.91 17.74 -0.71
CA PRO A 12 1.47 17.41 0.63
C PRO A 12 0.94 18.66 1.35
N PRO A 13 -0.14 18.57 2.12
CA PRO A 13 -0.58 19.67 2.95
C PRO A 13 0.48 19.96 4.02
N GLU A 14 0.77 21.23 4.24
CA GLU A 14 1.69 21.64 5.30
C GLU A 14 1.00 21.47 6.66
N ALA A 15 1.56 20.60 7.50
CA ALA A 15 1.02 20.35 8.83
C ALA A 15 1.47 21.47 9.78
N PRO A 16 0.59 22.00 10.65
CA PRO A 16 0.93 23.04 11.62
C PRO A 16 1.71 22.42 12.80
N LEU A 17 2.94 22.00 12.54
CA LEU A 17 3.83 21.38 13.51
C LEU A 17 5.00 22.32 13.82
N PRO A 18 5.53 22.30 15.05
CA PRO A 18 6.76 23.01 15.36
C PRO A 18 7.93 22.39 14.58
N ALA A 19 8.96 23.20 14.29
CA ALA A 19 10.16 22.75 13.59
C ALA A 19 10.89 21.61 14.33
N SER A 20 10.73 21.52 15.66
CA SER A 20 11.26 20.44 16.47
C SER A 20 10.35 20.15 17.66
N PHE A 21 10.39 18.90 18.13
CA PHE A 21 9.81 18.54 19.42
C PHE A 21 10.69 19.09 20.56
N SER A 22 10.08 19.40 21.70
CA SER A 22 10.79 19.91 22.89
C SER A 22 11.77 18.91 23.50
N GLN A 23 11.65 17.63 23.15
CA GLN A 23 12.56 16.57 23.58
C GLN A 23 12.89 15.65 22.39
N SER A 24 14.09 15.09 22.42
CA SER A 24 14.55 14.09 21.47
C SER A 24 15.30 12.98 22.21
N GLY A 25 15.30 11.77 21.63
CA GLY A 25 16.06 10.62 22.13
C GLY A 25 17.24 10.30 21.23
N SER A 26 18.29 9.71 21.78
CA SER A 26 19.49 9.27 21.06
C SER A 26 19.51 7.77 20.74
N GLU A 27 18.46 7.04 21.13
CA GLU A 27 18.39 5.60 20.99
C GLU A 27 18.17 5.19 19.54
N THR A 28 18.96 4.21 19.07
CA THR A 28 18.75 3.61 17.76
C THR A 28 17.59 2.63 17.86
N GLN A 29 16.53 2.86 17.09
CA GLN A 29 15.37 2.01 17.10
C GLN A 29 15.66 0.71 16.35
N PRO A 30 15.41 -0.47 16.93
CA PRO A 30 15.58 -1.74 16.24
C PRO A 30 14.65 -1.81 15.03
N SER A 31 15.04 -2.61 14.02
CA SER A 31 14.21 -2.84 12.82
C SER A 31 12.80 -3.30 13.16
N PHE A 32 12.66 -4.06 14.25
CA PHE A 32 11.38 -4.43 14.84
C PHE A 32 11.19 -3.65 16.15
N TRP A 33 10.29 -2.66 16.13
CA TRP A 33 10.08 -1.73 17.23
C TRP A 33 9.83 -2.42 18.58
N TRP A 34 9.19 -3.59 18.58
CA TRP A 34 8.85 -4.33 19.80
C TRP A 34 10.06 -4.99 20.47
N GLN A 35 11.19 -5.15 19.78
CA GLN A 35 12.41 -5.69 20.38
C GLN A 35 13.04 -4.72 21.39
N SER A 36 12.70 -3.42 21.33
CA SER A 36 13.12 -2.43 22.34
C SER A 36 12.63 -2.77 23.75
N PHE A 37 11.54 -3.54 23.88
CA PHE A 37 10.99 -3.97 25.16
C PHE A 37 11.81 -5.10 25.82
N LYS A 38 12.70 -5.74 25.05
CA LYS A 38 13.54 -6.86 25.52
C LYS A 38 12.74 -8.00 26.16
N ASP A 39 11.53 -8.25 25.64
CA ASP A 39 10.63 -9.29 26.12
C ASP A 39 10.49 -10.41 25.06
N PRO A 40 11.07 -11.61 25.32
CA PRO A 40 10.97 -12.75 24.40
C PRO A 40 9.53 -13.27 24.21
N GLN A 41 8.67 -13.16 25.23
CA GLN A 41 7.27 -13.56 25.11
C GLN A 41 6.53 -12.60 24.18
N LEU A 42 6.77 -11.29 24.33
CA LEU A 42 6.23 -10.28 23.43
C LEU A 42 6.68 -10.52 21.98
N ASN A 43 7.95 -10.85 21.75
CA ASN A 43 8.46 -11.17 20.42
C ASN A 43 7.69 -12.33 19.78
N THR A 44 7.41 -13.37 20.57
CA THR A 44 6.68 -14.56 20.09
C THR A 44 5.21 -14.24 19.76
N LEU A 45 4.55 -13.43 20.59
CA LEU A 45 3.16 -12.98 20.37
C LEU A 45 3.05 -12.08 19.14
N ILE A 46 3.95 -11.09 19.09
CA ILE A 46 4.58 -10.48 17.91
C ILE A 46 4.39 -11.23 16.58
N GLU A 47 5.33 -12.15 16.40
CA GLU A 47 5.50 -12.97 15.22
C GLU A 47 4.26 -13.82 14.94
N LYS A 48 3.63 -14.39 15.96
CA LYS A 48 2.40 -15.15 15.78
C LYS A 48 1.28 -14.28 15.21
N ALA A 49 1.10 -13.06 15.74
CA ALA A 49 0.10 -12.14 15.23
C ALA A 49 0.41 -11.74 13.78
N LEU A 50 1.66 -11.44 13.44
CA LEU A 50 2.00 -11.06 12.06
C LEU A 50 1.75 -12.19 11.05
N ASN A 51 1.91 -13.45 11.44
CA ASN A 51 1.69 -14.61 10.56
C ASN A 51 0.22 -15.07 10.49
N ASP A 52 -0.50 -15.03 11.62
CA ASP A 52 -1.80 -15.68 11.75
C ASP A 52 -2.99 -14.72 11.87
N ASN A 53 -2.76 -13.40 11.89
CA ASN A 53 -3.83 -12.43 12.07
C ASN A 53 -4.67 -12.25 10.79
N PHE A 54 -5.92 -12.72 10.84
CA PHE A 54 -6.88 -12.60 9.74
C PHE A 54 -7.24 -11.15 9.37
N SER A 55 -7.17 -10.21 10.30
CA SER A 55 -7.41 -8.79 10.00
C SER A 55 -6.29 -8.21 9.14
N LEU A 56 -5.03 -8.61 9.39
CA LEU A 56 -3.90 -8.23 8.54
C LEU A 56 -4.02 -8.87 7.15
N LYS A 57 -4.36 -10.16 7.08
CA LYS A 57 -4.62 -10.86 5.80
C LYS A 57 -5.72 -10.16 4.99
N ALA A 58 -6.84 -9.83 5.64
CA ALA A 58 -7.93 -9.09 5.01
C ALA A 58 -7.50 -7.67 4.56
N ALA A 59 -6.58 -7.01 5.26
CA ALA A 59 -6.03 -5.73 4.82
C ALA A 59 -5.17 -5.88 3.55
N THR A 60 -4.34 -6.92 3.47
CA THR A 60 -3.58 -7.27 2.26
C THR A 60 -4.51 -7.57 1.09
N ASP A 61 -5.59 -8.33 1.31
CA ASP A 61 -6.55 -8.64 0.24
C ASP A 61 -7.26 -7.38 -0.28
N ARG A 62 -7.56 -6.41 0.60
CA ARG A 62 -8.11 -5.10 0.19
C ARG A 62 -7.11 -4.30 -0.66
N LEU A 63 -5.81 -4.41 -0.37
CA LEU A 63 -4.77 -3.79 -1.20
C LEU A 63 -4.74 -4.43 -2.60
N HIS A 64 -4.72 -5.77 -2.69
CA HIS A 64 -4.78 -6.47 -3.97
C HIS A 64 -6.04 -6.13 -4.78
N GLN A 65 -7.19 -5.98 -4.09
CA GLN A 65 -8.43 -5.55 -4.74
C GLN A 65 -8.28 -4.14 -5.33
N ALA A 66 -7.69 -3.20 -4.58
CA ALA A 66 -7.45 -1.83 -5.06
C ALA A 66 -6.52 -1.82 -6.28
N GLU A 67 -5.46 -2.64 -6.28
CA GLU A 67 -4.54 -2.79 -7.41
C GLU A 67 -5.25 -3.36 -8.65
N ALA A 68 -6.12 -4.36 -8.48
CA ALA A 68 -6.90 -4.93 -9.57
C ALA A 68 -7.84 -3.90 -10.21
N VAL A 69 -8.52 -3.07 -9.39
CA VAL A 69 -9.37 -1.98 -9.85
C VAL A 69 -8.56 -0.91 -10.60
N ALA A 70 -7.38 -0.55 -10.08
CA ALA A 70 -6.47 0.38 -10.75
C ALA A 70 -6.02 -0.17 -12.12
N LYS A 71 -5.66 -1.46 -12.18
CA LYS A 71 -5.27 -2.13 -13.43
C LYS A 71 -6.41 -2.17 -14.45
N GLN A 72 -7.63 -2.49 -14.02
CA GLN A 72 -8.82 -2.47 -14.87
C GLN A 72 -9.07 -1.06 -15.44
N SER A 73 -8.95 -0.03 -14.61
CA SER A 73 -9.11 1.37 -15.04
C SER A 73 -8.03 1.78 -16.04
N GLY A 74 -6.79 1.34 -15.84
CA GLY A 74 -5.68 1.57 -16.76
C GLY A 74 -5.79 0.81 -18.08
N ALA A 75 -6.43 -0.36 -18.10
CA ALA A 75 -6.58 -1.18 -19.30
C ALA A 75 -7.34 -0.48 -20.43
N ALA A 76 -8.20 0.49 -20.12
CA ALA A 76 -8.89 1.32 -21.10
C ALA A 76 -7.95 2.24 -21.90
N THR A 77 -6.72 2.45 -21.42
CA THR A 77 -5.72 3.33 -22.06
C THR A 77 -4.78 2.58 -23.00
N VAL A 78 -4.86 1.25 -23.07
CA VAL A 78 -4.06 0.41 -23.96
C VAL A 78 -4.93 -0.19 -25.09
N PRO A 79 -4.38 -0.45 -26.29
CA PRO A 79 -5.11 -1.12 -27.36
C PRO A 79 -5.59 -2.51 -26.95
N SER A 80 -6.80 -2.89 -27.37
CA SER A 80 -7.32 -4.25 -27.21
C SER A 80 -7.15 -5.05 -28.50
N LEU A 81 -6.87 -6.35 -28.36
CA LEU A 81 -6.85 -7.30 -29.46
C LEU A 81 -7.98 -8.30 -29.23
N ASN A 82 -8.92 -8.38 -30.16
CA ASN A 82 -10.01 -9.36 -30.16
C ASN A 82 -9.93 -10.17 -31.46
N ALA A 83 -10.15 -11.47 -31.37
CA ALA A 83 -10.26 -12.36 -32.53
C ALA A 83 -11.64 -13.00 -32.53
N THR A 84 -12.36 -12.87 -33.65
CA THR A 84 -13.67 -13.49 -33.86
C THR A 84 -13.57 -14.40 -35.09
N PHE A 85 -14.20 -15.57 -35.02
CA PHE A 85 -14.29 -16.52 -36.12
C PHE A 85 -15.76 -16.77 -36.43
N ASP A 86 -16.18 -16.37 -37.63
CA ASP A 86 -17.52 -16.62 -38.13
C ASP A 86 -17.44 -17.68 -39.24
N GLY A 87 -17.95 -18.88 -38.94
CA GLY A 87 -18.11 -19.96 -39.90
C GLY A 87 -19.60 -20.11 -40.25
N SER A 88 -20.01 -19.59 -41.40
CA SER A 88 -21.32 -19.86 -41.98
C SER A 88 -21.27 -21.10 -42.86
N HIS A 89 -22.26 -21.98 -42.70
CA HIS A 89 -22.40 -23.24 -43.43
C HIS A 89 -23.60 -23.21 -44.39
#